data_AF-F9PSR4-F1
#
_entry.id   AF-F9PSR4-F1
#
_cell.length_a   1.000
_cell.length_b   1.000
_cell.length_c   1.000
_cell.angle_alpha   90.00
_cell.angle_beta   90.00
_cell.angle_gamma   90.00
#
_symmetry.space_group_name_H-M   'P 1'
#
loop_
_entity.id
_entity.type
_entity.pdbx_description
1 polymer ?
#
loop_
_entity_poly.entity_id
_entity_poly.type
_entity_poly.pdbx_seq_one_letter_code
_entity_poly.pdbx_strand_id
1 'polypeptide(L)'
;MTTENVQNAAMEFDVEKLEPTYKLIIGISGKSNAFEISKKLGLDESFIINAKKFISNNELSFDKLVSNVDNRRKEYEELIIEQRKILSFNKKIKEEYEEKLEKFNKQKEKR
;
A
#
# COMPACT_ATOMS: atom_id res chain seq x y z
N MET A 1 17.55 -12.07 -11.40
CA MET A 1 18.44 -13.04 -10.75
C MET A 1 17.61 -13.81 -9.74
N THR A 2 17.47 -15.13 -9.91
CA THR A 2 16.82 -16.01 -8.93
C THR A 2 17.81 -17.10 -8.60
N THR A 3 18.26 -17.14 -7.36
CA THR A 3 19.13 -18.22 -6.85
C THR A 3 18.23 -19.24 -6.18
N GLU A 4 18.46 -20.53 -6.45
CA GLU A 4 17.67 -21.60 -5.84
C GLU A 4 17.73 -21.52 -4.31
N ASN A 5 16.57 -21.69 -3.66
CA ASN A 5 16.40 -21.54 -2.20
C ASN A 5 16.70 -20.13 -1.63
N VAL A 6 16.78 -19.09 -2.47
CA VAL A 6 16.95 -17.70 -2.03
C VAL A 6 15.79 -16.85 -2.53
N GLN A 7 15.23 -16.04 -1.63
CA GLN A 7 14.15 -15.12 -1.97
C GLN A 7 14.44 -13.72 -1.45
N ASN A 8 14.18 -12.71 -2.29
CA ASN A 8 14.24 -11.32 -1.87
C ASN A 8 13.14 -11.03 -0.85
N ALA A 9 13.40 -10.13 0.07
CA ALA A 9 12.38 -9.56 0.93
C ALA A 9 12.69 -8.09 1.24
N ALA A 10 11.66 -7.34 1.57
CA ALA A 10 11.75 -5.95 1.95
C ALA A 10 10.99 -5.72 3.26
N MET A 11 11.57 -4.93 4.15
CA MET A 11 10.86 -4.41 5.31
C MET A 11 10.19 -3.10 4.93
N GLU A 12 8.89 -2.98 5.19
CA GLU A 12 8.19 -1.73 4.97
C GLU A 12 8.62 -0.68 6.02
N PHE A 13 8.87 0.54 5.52
CA PHE A 13 9.41 1.66 6.29
C PHE A 13 8.56 2.89 6.04
N ASP A 14 8.12 3.53 7.13
CA ASP A 14 7.40 4.79 7.10
C ASP A 14 8.42 5.94 7.06
N VAL A 15 8.62 6.52 5.87
CA VAL A 15 9.51 7.67 5.66
C VAL A 15 8.95 8.92 6.36
N GLU A 16 7.64 9.01 6.56
CA GLU A 16 6.99 10.13 7.26
C GLU A 16 7.18 10.07 8.77
N LYS A 17 7.44 8.90 9.33
CA LYS A 17 7.75 8.76 10.77
C LYS A 17 9.21 8.41 11.05
N LEU A 18 9.97 8.08 10.01
CA LEU A 18 11.32 7.52 10.11
C LEU A 18 11.35 6.23 10.95
N GLU A 19 10.33 5.39 10.83
CA GLU A 19 10.23 4.15 11.60
C GLU A 19 9.88 2.94 10.72
N PRO A 20 10.36 1.74 11.07
CA PRO A 20 9.88 0.51 10.45
C PRO A 20 8.41 0.25 10.81
N THR A 21 7.62 -0.23 9.86
CA THR A 21 6.26 -0.74 10.15
C THR A 21 6.29 -2.20 10.63
N TYR A 22 7.48 -2.81 10.65
CA TYR A 22 7.70 -4.23 10.97
C TYR A 22 6.93 -5.22 10.09
N LYS A 23 6.44 -4.77 8.93
CA LYS A 23 5.83 -5.62 7.91
C LYS A 23 6.90 -6.12 6.93
N LEU A 24 7.12 -7.43 6.93
CA LEU A 24 8.00 -8.11 5.98
C LEU A 24 7.23 -8.46 4.70
N ILE A 25 7.79 -8.07 3.56
CA ILE A 25 7.22 -8.32 2.23
C ILE A 25 8.19 -9.22 1.48
N ILE A 26 7.77 -10.46 1.26
CA ILE A 26 8.59 -11.48 0.61
C ILE A 26 8.37 -11.43 -0.91
N GLY A 27 9.45 -11.64 -1.68
CA GLY A 27 9.45 -11.70 -3.14
C GLY A 27 9.72 -10.36 -3.84
N ILE A 28 9.81 -9.26 -3.09
CA ILE A 28 10.00 -7.91 -3.63
C ILE A 28 11.25 -7.29 -3.03
N SER A 29 12.04 -6.62 -3.86
CA SER A 29 13.14 -5.77 -3.40
C SER A 29 12.59 -4.43 -2.94
N GLY A 30 13.04 -3.94 -1.78
CA GLY A 30 12.55 -2.67 -1.22
C GLY A 30 13.04 -1.47 -2.00
N LYS A 31 12.31 -0.35 -1.90
CA LYS A 31 12.78 0.95 -2.37
C LYS A 31 13.95 1.44 -1.50
N SER A 32 14.99 1.97 -2.13
CA SER A 32 16.06 2.69 -1.40
C SER A 32 15.54 4.03 -0.90
N ASN A 33 15.50 4.21 0.43
CA ASN A 33 15.01 5.42 1.09
C ASN A 33 16.15 6.33 1.63
N ALA A 34 17.42 6.00 1.34
CA ALA A 34 18.58 6.64 1.96
C ALA A 34 18.56 8.18 1.84
N PHE A 35 18.22 8.73 0.67
CA PHE A 35 18.15 10.18 0.47
C PHE A 35 16.99 10.85 1.23
N GLU A 36 15.81 10.23 1.24
CA GLU A 36 14.65 10.79 1.96
C GLU A 36 14.90 10.81 3.48
N ILE A 37 15.49 9.73 3.99
CA ILE A 37 15.91 9.64 5.40
C ILE A 37 16.97 10.71 5.70
N SER A 38 18.00 10.83 4.86
CA SER A 38 19.08 11.81 5.06
C SER A 38 18.55 13.25 5.05
N LYS A 39 17.66 13.58 4.11
CA LYS A 39 16.98 14.88 4.03
C LYS A 39 16.24 15.18 5.33
N LYS A 40 15.48 14.20 5.83
CA LYS A 40 14.66 14.37 7.03
C LYS A 40 15.47 14.44 8.32
N LEU A 41 16.65 13.83 8.33
CA LEU A 41 17.64 13.98 9.41
C LEU A 41 18.42 15.31 9.34
N GLY A 42 18.14 16.16 8.35
CA GLY A 42 18.72 17.51 8.25
C GLY A 42 19.92 17.62 7.31
N LEU A 43 20.18 16.63 6.46
CA LEU A 43 21.20 16.77 5.41
C LEU A 43 20.76 17.82 4.39
N ASP A 44 21.64 18.78 4.11
CA ASP A 44 21.39 19.82 3.13
C ASP A 44 21.13 19.21 1.73
N GLU A 45 20.10 19.73 1.07
CA GLU A 45 19.62 19.22 -0.21
C GLU A 45 20.66 19.33 -1.32
N SER A 46 21.60 20.28 -1.23
CA SER A 46 22.72 20.42 -2.15
C SER A 46 23.64 19.19 -2.18
N PHE A 47 23.89 18.56 -1.02
CA PHE A 47 24.66 17.30 -0.96
C PHE A 47 23.89 16.15 -1.60
N ILE A 48 22.58 16.08 -1.38
CA ILE A 48 21.70 15.06 -1.98
C ILE A 48 21.71 15.20 -3.51
N ILE A 49 21.55 16.42 -4.02
CA ILE A 49 21.57 16.71 -5.46
C ILE A 49 22.92 16.32 -6.06
N ASN A 50 24.03 16.64 -5.38
CA ASN A 50 25.35 16.26 -5.85
C ASN A 50 25.56 14.74 -5.83
N ALA A 51 25.17 14.07 -4.75
CA ALA A 51 25.26 12.62 -4.60
C ALA A 51 24.47 11.88 -5.71
N LYS A 52 23.29 12.37 -6.09
CA LYS A 52 22.48 11.81 -7.18
C LYS A 52 23.21 11.80 -8.53
N LYS A 53 24.21 12.66 -8.75
CA LYS A 53 25.01 12.66 -9.99
C LYS A 53 25.96 11.48 -10.12
N PHE A 54 26.27 10.82 -9.01
CA PHE A 54 27.14 9.64 -8.98
C PHE A 54 26.38 8.33 -9.25
N ILE A 55 25.05 8.38 -9.30
CA ILE A 55 24.21 7.21 -9.58
C ILE A 55 24.02 7.06 -11.09
N SER A 56 24.15 5.84 -11.58
CA SER A 56 23.94 5.58 -13.01
C SER A 56 22.47 5.72 -13.41
N ASN A 57 22.22 6.08 -14.67
CA ASN A 57 20.85 6.18 -15.20
C ASN A 57 20.08 4.84 -15.10
N ASN A 58 20.78 3.71 -15.20
CA ASN A 58 20.17 2.38 -15.06
C ASN A 58 19.69 2.11 -13.64
N GLU A 59 20.50 2.45 -12.62
CA GLU A 59 20.10 2.33 -11.22
C GLU A 59 18.90 3.25 -10.91
N LEU A 60 18.92 4.50 -11.38
CA LEU A 60 17.80 5.42 -11.22
C LEU A 60 16.51 4.90 -11.87
N SER A 61 16.61 4.28 -13.04
CA SER A 61 15.46 3.68 -13.73
C SER A 61 14.91 2.48 -12.96
N PHE A 62 15.79 1.61 -12.48
CA PHE A 62 15.42 0.45 -11.66
C PHE A 62 14.71 0.87 -10.37
N ASP A 63 15.26 1.86 -9.65
CA ASP A 63 14.64 2.39 -8.43
C ASP A 63 13.25 2.99 -8.68
N LYS A 64 13.06 3.68 -9.81
CA LYS A 64 11.75 4.19 -10.23
C LYS A 64 10.76 3.05 -10.50
N LEU A 65 11.20 1.98 -11.17
CA LEU A 65 10.35 0.81 -11.43
C LEU A 65 9.93 0.14 -10.11
N VAL A 66 10.88 -0.10 -9.20
CA VAL A 66 10.60 -0.68 -7.87
C VAL A 66 9.62 0.20 -7.09
N SER A 67 9.85 1.52 -7.08
CA SER A 67 8.97 2.49 -6.42
C SER A 67 7.55 2.46 -7.00
N ASN A 68 7.40 2.36 -8.32
CA ASN A 68 6.10 2.29 -8.97
C ASN A 68 5.34 1.00 -8.62
N VAL A 69 6.06 -0.14 -8.54
CA VAL A 69 5.46 -1.41 -8.13
C VAL A 69 4.98 -1.34 -6.68
N ASP A 70 5.78 -0.78 -5.76
CA ASP A 70 5.35 -0.65 -4.35
C ASP A 70 4.16 0.31 -4.19
N ASN A 71 4.16 1.44 -4.90
CA ASN A 71 3.04 2.39 -4.86
C ASN A 71 1.75 1.76 -5.37
N ARG A 72 1.80 1.03 -6.50
CA ARG A 72 0.63 0.30 -7.02
C ARG A 72 0.15 -0.76 -6.03
N ARG A 73 1.07 -1.50 -5.40
CA ARG A 73 0.70 -2.49 -4.37
C ARG A 73 -0.06 -1.84 -3.22
N LYS A 74 0.43 -0.71 -2.69
CA LYS A 74 -0.25 0.05 -1.62
C LYS A 74 -1.63 0.53 -2.05
N GLU A 75 -1.74 1.10 -3.25
CA GLU A 75 -3.03 1.51 -3.83
C GLU A 75 -4.00 0.33 -3.94
N TYR A 76 -3.55 -0.83 -4.42
CA TYR A 76 -4.37 -2.03 -4.47
C TYR A 76 -4.79 -2.52 -3.07
N GLU A 77 -3.90 -2.47 -2.07
CA GLU A 77 -4.24 -2.83 -0.69
C GLU A 77 -5.33 -1.91 -0.12
N GLU A 78 -5.24 -0.60 -0.38
CA GLU A 78 -6.24 0.39 0.03
C GLU A 78 -7.60 0.14 -0.66
N LEU A 79 -7.58 -0.09 -1.98
CA LEU A 79 -8.78 -0.41 -2.76
C LEU A 79 -9.47 -1.68 -2.24
N ILE A 80 -8.71 -2.72 -1.89
CA ILE A 80 -9.27 -3.96 -1.30
C ILE A 80 -9.95 -3.67 0.04
N ILE A 81 -9.34 -2.83 0.89
CA ILE A 81 -9.92 -2.45 2.18
C ILE A 81 -11.22 -1.66 1.96
N GLU A 82 -11.23 -0.70 1.05
CA GLU A 82 -12.41 0.08 0.70
C GLU A 82 -13.52 -0.80 0.14
N GLN A 83 -13.21 -1.67 -0.82
CA GLN A 83 -14.17 -2.59 -1.42
C GLN A 83 -14.82 -3.49 -0.36
N ARG A 84 -14.04 -4.01 0.60
CA ARG A 84 -14.58 -4.80 1.71
C ARG A 84 -15.55 -4.00 2.58
N LYS A 85 -15.24 -2.73 2.87
CA LYS A 85 -16.16 -1.83 3.61
C LYS A 85 -17.46 -1.63 2.86
N ILE A 86 -17.40 -1.32 1.57
CA ILE A 86 -18.58 -1.12 0.71
C ILE A 86 -19.43 -2.39 0.67
N LEU A 87 -18.82 -3.56 0.46
CA LEU A 87 -19.54 -4.84 0.45
C LEU A 87 -20.23 -5.12 1.79
N SER A 88 -19.54 -4.86 2.91
CA SER A 88 -20.12 -5.05 4.24
C SER A 88 -21.32 -4.11 4.50
N PHE A 89 -21.23 -2.87 4.02
CA PHE A 89 -22.28 -1.88 4.15
C PHE A 89 -23.50 -2.22 3.28
N ASN A 90 -23.28 -2.58 2.02
CA ASN A 90 -24.33 -3.00 1.11
C ASN A 90 -25.06 -4.25 1.63
N LYS A 91 -24.32 -5.20 2.23
CA LYS A 91 -24.92 -6.38 2.85
C LYS A 91 -25.87 -6.00 3.98
N LYS A 92 -25.45 -5.09 4.88
CA LYS A 92 -26.32 -4.59 5.98
C LYS A 92 -27.58 -3.90 5.45
N ILE A 93 -27.44 -3.02 4.46
CA ILE A 93 -28.60 -2.36 3.84
C ILE A 93 -29.57 -3.38 3.25
N LYS A 94 -29.04 -4.39 2.54
CA LYS A 94 -29.86 -5.45 1.94
C LYS A 94 -30.64 -6.21 3.02
N GLU A 95 -29.99 -6.62 4.10
CA GLU A 95 -30.62 -7.31 5.23
C GLU A 95 -31.73 -6.45 5.87
N GLU A 96 -31.47 -5.17 6.13
CA GLU A 96 -32.49 -4.25 6.67
C GLU A 96 -33.69 -4.07 5.73
N TYR A 97 -33.45 -4.05 4.41
CA TYR A 97 -34.49 -3.89 3.41
C TYR A 97 -35.36 -5.16 3.31
N GLU A 98 -34.74 -6.33 3.33
CA GLU A 98 -35.44 -7.63 3.36
C GLU A 98 -36.32 -7.76 4.62
N GLU A 99 -35.81 -7.38 5.80
CA GLU A 99 -36.61 -7.36 7.03
C GLU A 99 -37.82 -6.41 6.94
N LYS A 100 -37.63 -5.22 6.37
CA LYS A 100 -38.72 -4.24 6.18
C LYS A 100 -39.78 -4.78 5.21
N LEU A 101 -39.36 -5.43 4.13
CA LEU A 101 -40.25 -6.07 3.16
C LEU A 101 -41.08 -7.18 3.81
N GLU A 102 -40.46 -8.06 4.60
CA GLU A 102 -41.19 -9.10 5.31
C GLU A 102 -42.23 -8.52 6.28
N LYS A 103 -41.85 -7.50 7.05
CA LYS A 103 -42.76 -6.81 7.97
C LYS A 103 -43.94 -6.16 7.22
N PHE A 104 -43.68 -5.54 6.08
CA PHE A 104 -44.72 -4.93 5.24
C PHE A 104 -45.69 -5.98 4.66
N ASN A 105 -45.18 -7.09 4.13
CA ASN A 105 -46.01 -8.16 3.57
C ASN A 105 -46.91 -8.80 4.64
N LYS A 106 -46.37 -9.09 5.83
CA LYS A 106 -47.15 -9.60 6.98
C LYS A 106 -48.27 -8.65 7.43
N GLN A 107 -48.09 -7.34 7.27
CA GLN A 107 -49.14 -6.35 7.56
C GLN A 107 -50.25 -6.34 6.50
N LYS A 108 -49.91 -6.56 5.23
CA LYS A 108 -50.89 -6.68 4.14
C LYS A 108 -51.76 -7.93 4.25
N GLU A 109 -51.18 -9.08 4.61
CA GLU A 109 -51.93 -10.34 4.73
C GLU A 109 -52.92 -10.37 5.92
N LYS A 110 -52.73 -9.48 6.90
CA LYS A 110 -53.64 -9.34 8.06
C LYS A 110 -54.83 -8.40 7.82
N ARG A 111 -54.89 -7.73 6.67
CA ARG A 111 -56.02 -6.86 6.26
C ARG A 111 -56.87 -7.56 5.23
#